data_AF-A0A1Y4ENT7-F1
#
_entry.id   AF-A0A1Y4ENT7-F1
#
_cell.length_a   1.000
_cell.length_b   1.000
_cell.length_c   1.000
_cell.angle_alpha   90.00
_cell.angle_beta   90.00
_cell.angle_gamma   90.00
#
_symmetry.space_group_name_H-M   'P 1'
#
loop_
_entity.id
_entity.type
_entity.pdbx_description
1 polymer ?
#
loop_
_entity_poly.entity_id
_entity_poly.type
_entity_poly.pdbx_seq_one_letter_code
_entity_poly.pdbx_strand_id
1 'polypeptide(L)'
;MAKKREIFKVDEDVLKDMMASESISCGKSGGDVGGNVVFAAEKGKNVPEVEKLELEKSRKTIRADPGLEKKVEMYRELFLDKRRSVHRKQTYISYDMYCKLARILPLLSDDMSVPAFLDNVLTHHLETYSKELGELFRRKTQEPF
;
A
#
# COMPACT_ATOMS: atom_id res chain seq x y z
N MET A 1 18.23 32.23 -23.73
CA MET A 1 17.80 32.90 -22.47
C MET A 1 17.94 31.90 -21.33
N ALA A 2 18.96 32.04 -20.46
CA ALA A 2 19.12 31.14 -19.31
C ALA A 2 18.31 31.67 -18.11
N LYS A 3 17.39 30.85 -17.59
CA LYS A 3 16.53 31.22 -16.45
C LYS A 3 17.36 31.15 -15.16
N LYS A 4 17.59 32.29 -14.51
CA LYS A 4 18.34 32.40 -13.25
C LYS A 4 17.54 31.67 -12.16
N ARG A 5 18.12 30.61 -11.57
CA ARG A 5 17.56 29.95 -10.39
C ARG A 5 18.08 30.67 -9.15
N GLU A 6 17.16 31.12 -8.31
CA GLU A 6 17.48 31.74 -7.04
C GLU A 6 17.77 30.65 -6.01
N ILE A 7 18.95 30.69 -5.39
CA ILE A 7 19.36 29.73 -4.37
C ILE A 7 19.00 30.35 -3.03
N PHE A 8 17.98 29.79 -2.36
CA PHE A 8 17.62 30.18 -1.01
C PHE A 8 18.54 29.47 -0.02
N LYS A 9 19.13 30.24 0.91
CA LYS A 9 19.80 29.66 2.07
C LYS A 9 18.73 29.14 3.02
N VAL A 10 18.68 27.81 3.18
CA VAL A 10 17.83 27.13 4.15
C VAL A 10 18.63 26.95 5.44
N ASP A 11 18.04 27.31 6.56
CA ASP A 11 18.58 27.02 7.89
C ASP A 11 18.15 25.61 8.30
N GLU A 12 19.12 24.70 8.41
CA GLU A 12 18.88 23.29 8.71
C GLU A 12 18.39 23.05 10.14
N ASP A 13 18.75 23.92 11.08
CA ASP A 13 18.45 23.74 12.50
C ASP A 13 17.00 24.14 12.78
N VAL A 14 16.53 25.23 12.18
CA VAL A 14 15.11 25.62 12.22
C VAL A 14 14.23 24.54 11.58
N LEU A 15 14.67 23.94 10.47
CA LEU A 15 13.90 22.91 9.78
C LEU A 15 13.82 21.61 10.58
N LYS A 16 14.90 21.24 11.30
CA LYS A 16 14.89 20.09 12.22
C LYS A 16 13.99 20.31 13.42
N ASP A 17 13.99 21.51 13.98
CA ASP A 17 13.12 21.86 15.11
C ASP A 17 11.64 21.77 14.73
N MET A 18 11.28 22.29 13.54
CA MET A 18 9.92 22.14 13.00
C MET A 18 9.51 20.67 12.82
N MET A 19 10.41 19.80 12.35
CA MET A 19 10.13 18.36 12.20
C MET A 19 10.08 17.61 13.54
N ALA A 20 10.85 18.05 14.52
CA ALA A 20 10.90 17.46 15.85
C ALA A 20 9.71 17.91 16.72
N SER A 21 9.07 19.03 16.39
CA SER A 21 7.84 19.44 17.06
C SER A 21 6.70 18.46 16.75
N GLU A 22 6.20 17.78 17.77
CA GLU A 22 5.06 16.85 17.70
C GLU A 22 3.76 17.63 17.45
N SER A 23 3.57 18.19 16.25
CA SER A 23 2.34 18.94 15.89
C SER A 23 2.03 18.96 14.39
N ILE A 24 2.22 17.84 13.70
CA ILE A 24 1.57 17.59 12.41
C ILE A 24 0.75 16.30 12.49
N SER A 25 -0.38 16.37 13.19
CA SER A 25 -1.48 15.45 12.89
C SER A 25 -2.00 15.81 11.50
N CYS A 26 -1.75 14.96 10.49
CA CYS A 26 -2.44 15.06 9.20
C CYS A 26 -3.88 14.55 9.37
N GLY A 27 -4.67 15.33 10.11
CA GLY A 27 -6.11 15.26 10.22
C GLY A 27 -6.69 16.50 9.55
N LYS A 28 -7.70 16.29 8.72
CA LYS A 28 -8.30 17.33 7.87
C LYS A 28 -9.15 18.30 8.69
N SER A 29 -9.21 19.54 8.19
CA SER A 29 -10.21 20.61 8.42
C SER A 29 -9.99 21.61 9.57
N GLY A 30 -9.77 22.87 9.15
CA GLY A 30 -10.57 24.05 9.52
C GLY A 30 -10.67 24.48 10.98
N GLY A 31 -10.19 25.71 11.26
CA GLY A 31 -10.87 26.64 12.18
C GLY A 31 -10.53 26.54 13.67
N ASP A 32 -9.68 27.49 14.08
CA ASP A 32 -9.56 28.25 15.33
C ASP A 32 -10.39 27.92 16.61
N VAL A 33 -9.74 28.27 17.73
CA VAL A 33 -10.23 28.53 19.11
C VAL A 33 -10.27 27.38 20.13
N GLY A 34 -9.22 27.33 20.95
CA GLY A 34 -9.31 27.64 22.39
C GLY A 34 -9.62 26.50 23.38
N GLY A 35 -8.69 26.23 24.31
CA GLY A 35 -8.99 25.48 25.54
C GLY A 35 -7.79 24.82 26.22
N ASN A 36 -7.19 25.53 27.16
CA ASN A 36 -6.09 25.12 28.04
C ASN A 36 -6.47 23.94 28.98
N VAL A 37 -5.72 22.84 28.97
CA VAL A 37 -5.54 21.96 30.15
C VAL A 37 -4.11 21.43 30.19
N VAL A 38 -3.34 22.01 31.10
CA VAL A 38 -2.09 21.47 31.65
C VAL A 38 -2.42 20.19 32.42
N PHE A 39 -1.70 19.09 32.18
CA PHE A 39 -1.37 18.16 33.27
C PHE A 39 0.05 17.62 33.13
N ALA A 40 0.79 17.85 34.20
CA ALA A 40 2.18 17.49 34.40
C ALA A 40 2.36 15.98 34.60
N ALA A 41 3.61 15.56 34.40
CA ALA A 41 4.14 14.24 34.70
C ALA A 41 3.92 13.81 36.16
N GLU A 42 3.67 12.53 36.40
CA GLU A 42 4.65 11.62 37.03
C GLU A 42 4.19 10.15 37.06
N LYS A 43 5.17 9.29 36.73
CA LYS A 43 5.44 7.89 37.13
C LYS A 43 4.33 7.02 37.75
N GLY A 44 4.23 5.79 37.21
CA GLY A 44 4.56 4.60 38.01
C GLY A 44 3.62 3.39 37.94
N LYS A 45 4.06 2.37 37.20
CA LYS A 45 4.13 0.94 37.58
C LYS A 45 2.90 0.01 37.42
N ASN A 46 3.21 -1.11 36.76
CA ASN A 46 2.64 -2.47 36.73
C ASN A 46 1.35 -2.80 35.95
N VAL A 47 1.56 -3.64 34.94
CA VAL A 47 0.60 -4.59 34.30
C VAL A 47 0.46 -5.80 35.24
N PRO A 48 -0.73 -6.44 35.35
CA PRO A 48 -0.99 -7.69 34.62
C PRO A 48 -2.39 -7.72 33.98
N GLU A 49 -2.54 -8.00 32.68
CA GLU A 49 -2.59 -9.36 32.13
C GLU A 49 -3.81 -10.18 32.58
N VAL A 50 -5.04 -9.71 32.31
CA VAL A 50 -6.25 -10.56 32.31
C VAL A 50 -7.31 -10.00 31.33
N GLU A 51 -7.05 -10.01 30.02
CA GLU A 51 -8.14 -9.88 29.03
C GLU A 51 -7.78 -10.45 27.64
N LYS A 52 -6.90 -11.47 27.62
CA LYS A 52 -6.51 -12.17 26.38
C LYS A 52 -7.15 -13.56 26.25
N LEU A 53 -8.35 -13.77 26.80
CA LEU A 53 -8.94 -15.13 26.87
C LEU A 53 -10.33 -15.30 26.26
N GLU A 54 -10.95 -14.28 25.64
CA GLU A 54 -12.32 -14.43 25.10
C GLU A 54 -12.52 -14.17 23.60
N LEU A 55 -11.46 -13.97 22.81
CA LEU A 55 -11.55 -13.97 21.32
C LEU A 55 -10.84 -15.17 20.65
N GLU A 56 -10.49 -16.19 21.43
CA GLU A 56 -9.75 -17.38 20.95
C GLU A 56 -10.60 -18.67 20.96
N LYS A 57 -11.91 -18.58 20.67
CA LYS A 57 -12.78 -19.78 20.70
C LYS A 57 -13.81 -19.95 19.60
N SER A 58 -13.58 -19.38 18.42
CA SER A 58 -14.41 -19.69 17.24
C SER A 58 -13.65 -19.89 15.93
N ARG A 59 -12.35 -20.22 15.98
CA ARG A 59 -11.68 -20.83 14.82
C ARG A 59 -12.08 -22.30 14.73
N LYS A 60 -13.31 -22.53 14.26
CA LYS A 60 -13.69 -23.83 13.72
C LYS A 60 -12.63 -24.20 12.70
N THR A 61 -11.90 -25.29 12.95
CA THR A 61 -11.01 -25.95 12.00
C THR A 61 -11.82 -26.29 10.76
N ILE A 62 -11.77 -25.40 9.76
CA ILE A 62 -12.21 -25.68 8.41
C ILE A 62 -11.24 -26.74 7.90
N ARG A 63 -11.71 -27.97 7.66
CA ARG A 63 -10.94 -28.96 6.91
C ARG A 63 -10.55 -28.30 5.58
N ALA A 64 -9.26 -28.08 5.36
CA ALA A 64 -8.77 -27.54 4.11
C ALA A 64 -9.17 -28.52 2.98
N ASP A 65 -9.95 -28.03 2.03
CA ASP A 65 -10.15 -28.72 0.76
C ASP A 65 -8.76 -28.86 0.09
N PRO A 66 -8.25 -30.07 -0.16
CA PRO A 66 -6.95 -30.27 -0.79
C PRO A 66 -6.82 -29.52 -2.14
N GLY A 67 -7.94 -29.31 -2.84
CA GLY A 67 -7.98 -28.55 -4.08
C GLY A 67 -7.81 -27.04 -3.88
N LEU A 68 -8.16 -26.51 -2.70
CA LEU A 68 -7.99 -25.10 -2.36
C LEU A 68 -6.53 -24.79 -2.02
N GLU A 69 -5.85 -25.67 -1.30
CA GLU A 69 -4.45 -25.49 -0.91
C GLU A 69 -3.56 -25.31 -2.15
N LYS A 70 -3.74 -26.17 -3.17
CA LYS A 70 -3.02 -26.05 -4.44
C LYS A 70 -3.30 -24.73 -5.16
N LYS A 71 -4.53 -24.24 -5.11
CA LYS A 71 -4.89 -22.94 -5.73
C LYS A 71 -4.28 -21.77 -4.98
N VAL A 72 -4.19 -21.86 -3.65
CA VAL A 72 -3.52 -20.86 -2.82
C VAL A 72 -2.04 -20.81 -3.19
N GLU A 73 -1.37 -21.95 -3.32
CA GLU A 73 0.04 -22.01 -3.71
C GLU A 73 0.26 -21.39 -5.10
N MET A 74 -0.52 -21.79 -6.10
CA MET A 74 -0.43 -21.22 -7.44
C MET A 74 -0.67 -19.70 -7.45
N TYR A 75 -1.60 -19.20 -6.62
CA TYR A 75 -1.84 -17.77 -6.50
C TYR A 75 -0.63 -17.04 -5.91
N ARG A 76 0.01 -17.63 -4.89
CA ARG A 76 1.21 -17.07 -4.27
C ARG A 76 2.34 -16.96 -5.28
N GLU A 77 2.60 -18.04 -6.03
CA GLU A 77 3.64 -18.09 -7.06
C GLU A 77 3.40 -17.06 -8.19
N LEU A 78 2.16 -16.93 -8.66
CA LEU A 78 1.85 -16.04 -9.78
C LEU A 78 1.83 -14.56 -9.39
N PHE A 79 1.27 -14.22 -8.23
CA PHE A 79 0.94 -12.83 -7.91
C PHE A 79 1.68 -12.26 -6.71
N LEU A 80 2.16 -13.10 -5.80
CA LEU A 80 2.81 -12.67 -4.56
C LEU A 80 4.34 -12.88 -4.56
N ASP A 81 4.92 -13.32 -5.68
CA ASP A 81 6.35 -13.32 -5.90
C ASP A 81 6.86 -11.90 -6.20
N LYS A 82 7.75 -11.38 -5.36
CA LYS A 82 8.30 -10.03 -5.53
C LYS A 82 9.48 -10.06 -6.50
N ARG A 83 9.17 -9.88 -7.77
CA ARG A 83 10.20 -9.71 -8.80
C ARG A 83 10.84 -8.32 -8.67
N ARG A 84 12.18 -8.27 -8.76
CA ARG A 84 12.91 -7.00 -8.83
C ARG A 84 12.71 -6.40 -10.22
N SER A 85 11.96 -5.32 -10.32
CA SER A 85 11.91 -4.52 -11.56
C SER A 85 12.62 -3.17 -11.36
N VAL A 86 13.54 -2.87 -12.29
CA VAL A 86 14.49 -1.75 -12.21
C VAL A 86 13.96 -0.52 -12.95
N HIS A 87 13.04 -0.70 -13.91
CA HIS A 87 12.50 0.37 -14.75
C HIS A 87 10.98 0.42 -14.67
N ARG A 88 10.45 1.34 -13.87
CA ARG A 88 9.00 1.48 -13.64
C ARG A 88 8.53 2.88 -14.05
N LYS A 89 7.26 2.97 -14.46
CA LYS A 89 6.54 4.22 -14.68
C LYS A 89 5.38 4.30 -13.70
N GLN A 90 5.09 5.51 -13.23
CA GLN A 90 3.94 5.74 -12.34
C GLN A 90 2.66 5.75 -13.17
N THR A 91 1.62 5.07 -12.67
CA THR A 91 0.30 5.00 -13.29
C THR A 91 -0.77 5.30 -12.24
N TYR A 92 -1.82 6.00 -12.66
CA TYR A 92 -2.97 6.26 -11.81
C TYR A 92 -3.84 5.01 -11.70
N ILE A 93 -4.25 4.68 -10.47
CA ILE A 93 -5.27 3.69 -10.18
C ILE A 93 -6.35 4.33 -9.32
N SER A 94 -7.55 3.73 -9.28
CA SER A 94 -8.61 4.28 -8.45
C SER A 94 -8.22 4.26 -6.97
N TYR A 95 -8.62 5.30 -6.24
CA TYR A 95 -8.33 5.44 -4.82
C TYR A 95 -8.84 4.24 -4.02
N ASP A 96 -10.09 3.84 -4.27
CA ASP A 96 -10.71 2.70 -3.57
C ASP A 96 -9.96 1.38 -3.82
N MET A 97 -9.43 1.19 -5.03
CA MET A 97 -8.64 0.00 -5.34
C MET A 97 -7.31 0.04 -4.60
N TYR A 98 -6.61 1.18 -4.63
CA TYR A 98 -5.36 1.35 -3.90
C TYR A 98 -5.55 1.05 -2.41
N CYS A 99 -6.57 1.64 -1.78
CA CYS A 99 -6.87 1.44 -0.36
C CYS A 99 -7.16 -0.02 -0.02
N LYS A 100 -7.94 -0.72 -0.86
CA LYS A 100 -8.20 -2.15 -0.68
C LYS A 100 -6.90 -2.96 -0.75
N LEU A 101 -6.08 -2.73 -1.78
CA LEU A 101 -4.82 -3.46 -1.96
C LEU A 101 -3.81 -3.18 -0.83
N ALA A 102 -3.66 -1.92 -0.45
CA ALA A 102 -2.75 -1.52 0.63
C ALA A 102 -3.14 -2.13 1.98
N ARG A 103 -4.44 -2.42 2.20
CA ARG A 103 -4.91 -3.08 3.41
C ARG A 103 -4.70 -4.60 3.38
N ILE A 104 -4.89 -5.25 2.23
CA ILE A 104 -4.84 -6.72 2.15
C ILE A 104 -3.44 -7.27 1.94
N LEU A 105 -2.58 -6.61 1.13
CA LEU A 105 -1.30 -7.18 0.73
C LEU A 105 -0.35 -7.46 1.91
N PRO A 106 -0.24 -6.58 2.92
CA PRO A 106 0.58 -6.87 4.10
C PRO A 106 0.11 -8.08 4.91
N LEU A 107 -1.15 -8.51 4.75
CA LEU A 107 -1.68 -9.73 5.39
C LEU A 107 -1.34 -11.01 4.60
N LEU A 108 -0.94 -10.86 3.34
CA LEU A 108 -0.70 -11.97 2.42
C LEU A 108 0.80 -12.24 2.19
N SER A 109 1.64 -11.19 2.25
CA SER A 109 3.09 -11.25 2.07
C SER A 109 3.77 -10.01 2.66
N ASP A 110 4.86 -10.20 3.41
CA ASP A 110 5.57 -9.13 4.14
C ASP A 110 6.27 -8.13 3.21
N ASP A 111 6.71 -8.60 2.03
CA ASP A 111 7.52 -7.81 1.11
C ASP A 111 6.71 -7.24 -0.07
N MET A 112 5.43 -7.59 -0.19
CA MET A 112 4.63 -7.27 -1.37
C MET A 112 4.06 -5.85 -1.31
N SER A 113 4.50 -5.01 -2.25
CA SER A 113 3.97 -3.66 -2.44
C SER A 113 2.83 -3.63 -3.46
N VAL A 114 1.90 -2.67 -3.33
CA VAL A 114 0.82 -2.46 -4.32
C VAL A 114 1.36 -2.37 -5.76
N PRO A 115 2.42 -1.58 -6.07
CA PRO A 115 2.93 -1.52 -7.44
C PRO A 115 3.50 -2.84 -7.94
N ALA A 116 4.18 -3.61 -7.09
CA ALA A 116 4.74 -4.90 -7.47
C ALA A 116 3.64 -5.95 -7.73
N PHE A 117 2.61 -6.00 -6.89
CA PHE A 117 1.46 -6.86 -7.09
C PHE A 117 0.74 -6.54 -8.41
N LEU A 118 0.53 -5.26 -8.69
CA LEU A 118 -0.07 -4.82 -9.95
C LEU A 118 0.78 -5.17 -11.16
N ASP A 119 2.12 -5.06 -11.06
CA ASP A 119 3.05 -5.51 -12.11
C ASP A 119 2.79 -6.98 -12.45
N ASN A 120 2.74 -7.86 -11.43
CA ASN A 120 2.47 -9.29 -11.60
C ASN A 120 1.09 -9.56 -12.24
N VAL A 121 0.04 -8.88 -11.75
CA VAL A 121 -1.32 -9.03 -12.28
C VAL A 121 -1.39 -8.61 -13.76
N LEU A 122 -0.77 -7.48 -14.10
CA LEU A 122 -0.75 -6.97 -15.47
C LEU A 122 0.08 -7.87 -16.39
N THR A 123 1.26 -8.34 -15.95
CA THR A 123 2.07 -9.30 -16.70
C THR A 123 1.26 -10.57 -16.99
N HIS A 124 0.69 -11.20 -15.97
CA HIS A 124 -0.11 -12.40 -16.14
C HIS A 124 -1.32 -12.16 -17.05
N HIS A 125 -2.01 -11.02 -16.93
CA HIS A 125 -3.14 -10.67 -17.79
C HIS A 125 -2.72 -10.57 -19.26
N LEU A 126 -1.61 -9.88 -19.54
CA LEU A 126 -1.09 -9.75 -20.91
C LEU A 126 -0.65 -11.08 -21.50
N GLU A 127 -0.03 -11.95 -20.70
CA GLU A 127 0.37 -13.30 -21.12
C GLU A 127 -0.85 -14.17 -21.42
N THR A 128 -1.82 -14.19 -20.49
CA THR A 128 -3.06 -15.00 -20.58
C THR A 128 -3.86 -14.66 -21.82
N TYR A 129 -4.02 -13.36 -22.13
CA TYR A 129 -4.87 -12.87 -23.21
C TYR A 129 -4.08 -12.39 -24.44
N SER A 130 -2.82 -12.81 -24.58
CA SER A 130 -1.93 -12.38 -25.66
C SER A 130 -2.49 -12.67 -27.05
N LYS A 131 -3.17 -13.81 -27.23
CA LYS A 131 -3.76 -14.22 -28.51
C LYS A 131 -4.96 -13.34 -28.86
N GLU A 132 -5.87 -13.16 -27.93
CA GLU A 132 -7.07 -12.33 -28.08
C GLU A 132 -6.71 -10.87 -28.34
N LEU A 133 -5.73 -10.33 -27.60
CA LEU A 133 -5.19 -9.01 -27.87
C LEU A 133 -4.62 -8.92 -29.29
N GLY A 134 -3.85 -9.93 -29.70
CA GLY A 134 -3.32 -10.03 -31.07
C GLY A 134 -4.40 -10.03 -32.14
N GLU A 135 -5.50 -10.75 -31.94
CA GLU A 135 -6.66 -10.74 -32.84
C GLU A 135 -7.29 -9.36 -32.97
N LEU A 136 -7.51 -8.67 -31.84
CA LEU A 136 -8.09 -7.32 -31.82
C LEU A 136 -7.19 -6.31 -32.56
N PHE A 137 -5.87 -6.40 -32.39
CA PHE A 137 -4.92 -5.56 -33.11
C PHE A 137 -4.97 -5.78 -34.63
N ARG A 138 -4.97 -7.04 -35.09
CA ARG A 138 -4.98 -7.32 -36.54
C ARG A 138 -6.25 -6.82 -37.22
N ARG A 139 -7.41 -7.04 -36.60
CA ARG A 139 -8.69 -6.55 -37.13
C ARG A 139 -8.68 -5.02 -37.29
N LYS A 140 -8.20 -4.30 -36.27
CA LYS A 140 -8.13 -2.83 -36.29
C LYS A 140 -7.18 -2.29 -37.36
N THR A 141 -6.11 -3.00 -37.69
CA THR A 141 -5.12 -2.59 -38.71
C THR A 141 -5.53 -2.99 -40.13
N GLN A 142 -6.47 -3.91 -40.29
CA GLN A 142 -6.96 -4.38 -41.60
C GLN A 142 -8.17 -3.61 -42.13
N GLU A 143 -8.76 -2.70 -41.35
CA GLU A 143 -9.81 -1.79 -41.83
C GLU A 143 -9.19 -0.77 -42.80
N PRO A 144 -9.53 -0.79 -44.12
CA PRO A 144 -9.11 0.25 -45.04
C PRO A 144 -9.84 1.56 -44.72
N PHE A 145 -9.14 2.69 -44.82
CA PHE A 145 -9.67 4.04 -44.58
C PHE A 145 -10.88 4.38 -45.45
#